data_AF-A0A8H8J6U3-F1
#
_entry.id   AF-A0A8H8J6U3-F1
#
_cell.length_a   1.000
_cell.length_b   1.000
_cell.length_c   1.000
_cell.angle_alpha   90.00
_cell.angle_beta   90.00
_cell.angle_gamma   90.00
#
_symmetry.space_group_name_H-M   'P 1'
#
loop_
_entity.id
_entity.type
_entity.pdbx_description
1 polymer ?
#
loop_
_entity_poly.entity_id
_entity_poly.type
_entity_poly.pdbx_seq_one_letter_code
_entity_poly.pdbx_strand_id
1 'polypeptide(L)'
;MYIKTLTIQGFKSYRDQTAIEPFSPGHNVVVGRNGSGKSNFFAAIRFVLGDAYTSMSKQERQSLLHEGVSTAQTMSAYVEIVFDNSDNRFPTGKETVILRRTIGLKKDEYSLDRKSSSKADVMNLLESAGFSRSNPYYIVPQGRITSLTNAKDHERLALLKEVAGTKV
;
A
#
# COMPACT_ATOMS: atom_id res chain seq x y z
N MET A 1 -16.65 -3.30 -2.64
CA MET A 1 -15.37 -3.30 -1.92
C MET A 1 -14.87 -1.88 -1.64
N TYR A 2 -14.53 -1.58 -0.39
CA TYR A 2 -13.85 -0.34 0.03
C TYR A 2 -13.02 -0.60 1.30
N ILE A 3 -12.11 0.32 1.66
CA ILE A 3 -11.35 0.22 2.92
C ILE A 3 -12.23 0.67 4.08
N LYS A 4 -12.45 -0.17 5.09
CA LYS A 4 -13.14 0.18 6.35
C LYS A 4 -12.19 0.86 7.34
N THR A 5 -11.01 0.27 7.49
CA THR A 5 -10.01 0.64 8.50
C THR A 5 -8.62 0.59 7.90
N LEU A 6 -7.76 1.51 8.33
CA LEU A 6 -6.31 1.46 8.12
C LEU A 6 -5.59 1.57 9.46
N THR A 7 -4.75 0.59 9.79
CA THR A 7 -3.90 0.61 10.99
C THR A 7 -2.44 0.66 10.58
N ILE A 8 -1.70 1.63 11.13
CA ILE A 8 -0.28 1.86 10.82
C ILE A 8 0.51 1.89 12.13
N GLN A 9 1.64 1.18 12.18
CA GLN A 9 2.55 1.23 13.33
C GLN A 9 4.01 1.12 12.88
N GLY A 10 4.88 1.93 13.47
CA GLY A 10 6.32 1.94 13.21
C GLY A 10 6.72 2.35 11.79
N PHE A 11 5.80 2.83 10.95
CA PHE A 11 6.03 3.09 9.52
C PHE A 11 6.29 4.57 9.26
N LYS A 12 7.49 4.91 8.79
CA LYS A 12 7.92 6.29 8.47
C LYS A 12 7.59 7.30 9.58
N SER A 13 6.61 8.19 9.38
CA SER A 13 6.21 9.20 10.37
C SER A 13 5.28 8.66 11.47
N TYR A 14 4.81 7.42 11.36
CA TYR A 14 3.89 6.79 12.32
C TYR A 14 4.66 5.92 13.29
N ARG A 15 5.04 6.48 14.45
CA ARG A 15 5.73 5.74 15.52
C ARG A 15 4.78 4.75 16.19
N ASP A 16 3.77 5.30 16.84
CA ASP A 16 2.80 4.54 17.62
C ASP A 16 1.69 4.02 16.73
N GLN A 17 0.99 2.99 17.22
CA GLN A 17 -0.13 2.42 16.50
C GLN A 17 -1.22 3.47 16.31
N THR A 18 -1.52 3.78 15.05
CA THR A 18 -2.58 4.70 14.65
C THR A 18 -3.60 3.93 13.85
N ALA A 19 -4.82 3.82 14.37
CA ALA A 19 -5.97 3.29 13.65
C ALA A 19 -6.78 4.45 13.08
N ILE A 20 -7.05 4.41 11.77
CA ILE A 20 -7.93 5.35 11.08
C ILE A 20 -9.24 4.61 10.82
N GLU A 21 -10.28 5.01 11.56
CA GLU A 21 -11.57 4.35 11.57
C GLU A 21 -12.72 5.34 11.77
N PRO A 22 -13.92 5.06 11.19
CA PRO A 22 -14.15 4.33 9.94
C PRO A 22 -14.07 5.26 8.72
N PHE A 23 -13.60 4.75 7.58
CA PHE A 23 -13.73 5.46 6.31
C PHE A 23 -15.16 5.40 5.78
N SER A 24 -15.59 6.48 5.12
CA SER A 24 -16.83 6.49 4.35
C SER A 24 -16.68 5.66 3.08
N PRO A 25 -17.70 4.89 2.66
CA PRO A 25 -17.71 4.22 1.36
C PRO A 25 -17.81 5.21 0.18
N GLY A 26 -18.13 6.49 0.45
CA GLY A 26 -18.24 7.54 -0.56
C GLY A 26 -16.89 8.25 -0.80
N HIS A 27 -16.78 9.47 -0.29
CA HIS A 27 -15.61 10.33 -0.50
C HIS A 27 -14.89 10.62 0.82
N ASN A 28 -13.56 10.54 0.81
CA ASN A 28 -12.72 10.77 1.98
C ASN A 28 -11.64 11.79 1.63
N VAL A 29 -11.45 12.80 2.47
CA VAL A 29 -10.44 13.86 2.28
C VAL A 29 -9.45 13.84 3.43
N VAL A 30 -8.15 13.79 3.11
CA VAL A 30 -7.07 13.84 4.10
C VAL A 30 -6.41 15.22 4.06
N VAL A 31 -6.55 15.99 5.14
CA VAL A 31 -5.97 17.33 5.28
C VAL A 31 -4.94 17.38 6.41
N GLY A 32 -4.04 18.36 6.38
CA GLY A 32 -3.03 18.55 7.43
C GLY A 32 -1.88 19.44 6.97
N ARG A 33 -1.09 19.94 7.94
CA ARG A 33 0.07 20.80 7.67
C ARG A 33 1.16 20.09 6.86
N ASN A 34 2.04 20.85 6.22
CA ASN A 34 3.22 20.27 5.59
C ASN A 34 4.07 19.52 6.62
N GLY A 35 4.57 18.34 6.26
CA GLY A 35 5.29 17.45 7.17
C GLY A 35 4.43 16.59 8.10
N SER A 36 3.09 16.73 8.12
CA SER A 36 2.21 15.97 9.03
C SER A 36 2.02 14.48 8.70
N GLY A 37 2.82 13.90 7.79
CA GLY A 37 2.73 12.48 7.44
C GLY A 37 1.67 12.08 6.40
N LYS A 38 1.01 13.04 5.72
CA LYS A 38 0.00 12.75 4.68
C LYS A 38 0.56 11.90 3.53
N SER A 39 1.73 12.25 2.98
CA SER A 39 2.33 11.45 1.92
C SER A 39 2.74 10.05 2.41
N ASN A 40 3.09 9.92 3.69
CA ASN A 40 3.40 8.63 4.32
C ASN A 40 2.16 7.77 4.56
N PHE A 41 0.99 8.39 4.80
CA PHE A 41 -0.29 7.70 4.86
C PHE A 41 -0.59 6.95 3.54
N PHE A 42 -0.49 7.64 2.40
CA PHE A 42 -0.68 7.00 1.09
C PHE A 42 0.43 6.01 0.76
N ALA A 43 1.67 6.27 1.22
CA ALA A 43 2.76 5.30 1.09
C ALA A 43 2.49 4.01 1.88
N ALA A 44 1.84 4.08 3.05
CA ALA A 44 1.45 2.92 3.84
C ALA A 44 0.40 2.06 3.10
N ILE A 45 -0.61 2.68 2.50
CA ILE A 45 -1.60 1.98 1.67
C ILE A 45 -0.92 1.31 0.47
N ARG A 46 -0.05 2.06 -0.24
CA ARG A 46 0.73 1.53 -1.37
C ARG A 46 1.67 0.39 -0.95
N PHE A 47 2.18 0.43 0.28
CA PHE A 47 3.05 -0.60 0.82
C PHE A 47 2.34 -1.95 0.98
N VAL A 48 1.05 -1.95 1.31
CA VAL A 48 0.25 -3.18 1.38
C VAL A 48 -0.22 -3.64 0.00
N LEU A 49 -0.71 -2.71 -0.82
CA LEU A 49 -1.38 -3.02 -2.10
C LEU A 49 -0.43 -3.16 -3.30
N GLY A 50 0.82 -2.74 -3.17
CA GLY A 50 1.75 -2.62 -4.29
C GLY A 50 2.98 -3.50 -4.16
N ASP A 51 3.62 -3.75 -5.30
CA ASP A 51 4.84 -4.53 -5.42
C ASP A 51 6.14 -3.70 -5.45
N ALA A 52 6.02 -2.37 -5.37
CA ALA A 52 7.14 -1.43 -5.37
C ALA A 52 8.18 -1.70 -4.26
N TYR A 53 7.82 -2.48 -3.24
CA TYR A 53 8.65 -2.78 -2.07
C TYR A 53 9.10 -4.25 -2.05
N THR A 54 9.23 -4.90 -3.20
CA THR A 54 9.53 -6.35 -3.25
C THR A 54 11.02 -6.68 -3.28
N SER A 55 11.83 -5.79 -3.85
CA SER A 55 13.28 -5.87 -3.88
C SER A 55 13.85 -4.62 -3.24
N MET A 56 14.11 -4.68 -1.93
CA MET A 56 14.64 -3.55 -1.17
C MET A 56 15.97 -3.92 -0.53
N SER A 57 16.96 -3.05 -0.70
CA SER A 57 18.18 -3.03 0.07
C SER A 57 17.91 -2.82 1.57
N LYS A 58 18.90 -3.11 2.41
CA LYS A 58 18.82 -2.87 3.85
C LYS A 58 18.52 -1.40 4.19
N GLN A 59 19.09 -0.46 3.42
CA GLN A 59 18.87 0.97 3.59
C GLN A 59 17.44 1.38 3.22
N GLU A 60 16.91 0.86 2.11
CA GLU A 60 15.51 1.11 1.73
C GLU A 60 14.52 0.55 2.75
N ARG A 61 14.77 -0.66 3.28
CA ARG A 61 13.98 -1.25 4.37
C ARG A 61 13.99 -0.36 5.62
N GLN A 62 15.18 0.08 6.03
CA GLN A 62 15.36 0.98 7.17
C GLN A 62 14.60 2.30 6.96
N SER A 63 14.60 2.86 5.74
CA SER A 63 13.87 4.09 5.41
C SER A 63 12.34 4.00 5.53
N LEU A 64 11.78 2.78 5.59
CA LEU A 64 10.34 2.56 5.82
C LEU A 64 10.01 2.46 7.32
N LEU A 65 10.99 2.20 8.17
CA LEU A 65 10.82 2.16 9.61
C LEU A 65 10.87 3.58 10.17
N HIS A 66 10.18 3.81 11.28
CA HIS A 66 10.21 5.09 11.96
C HIS A 66 11.59 5.33 12.56
N GLU A 67 12.23 6.41 12.11
CA GLU A 67 13.47 6.95 12.68
C GLU A 67 13.12 8.13 13.59
N GLY A 68 13.10 7.88 14.89
CA GLY A 68 12.85 8.88 15.92
C GLY A 68 14.14 9.29 16.64
N VAL A 69 14.07 10.39 17.41
CA VAL A 69 15.17 10.92 18.24
C VAL A 69 15.44 10.05 19.49
N SER A 70 14.57 9.08 19.78
CA SER A 70 14.70 8.17 20.91
C SER A 70 15.77 7.10 20.66
N THR A 71 16.49 6.71 21.70
CA THR A 71 17.53 5.67 21.70
C THR A 71 17.03 4.27 21.30
N ALA A 72 15.72 4.03 21.26
CA ALA A 72 15.14 2.76 20.82
C ALA A 72 14.89 2.77 19.31
N GLN A 73 15.66 1.96 18.57
CA GLN A 73 15.46 1.74 17.14
C GLN A 73 14.20 0.92 16.88
N THR A 74 13.31 1.42 16.01
CA THR A 74 12.14 0.66 15.55
C THR A 74 12.62 -0.57 14.77
N MET A 75 12.35 -1.78 15.29
CA MET A 75 12.84 -3.03 14.69
C MET A 75 11.90 -3.58 13.60
N SER A 76 10.62 -3.20 13.66
CA SER A 76 9.59 -3.60 12.71
C SER A 76 8.48 -2.56 12.60
N ALA A 77 7.81 -2.58 11.46
CA ALA A 77 6.62 -1.79 11.19
C ALA A 77 5.55 -2.70 10.57
N TYR A 78 4.28 -2.36 10.72
CA TYR A 78 3.24 -3.00 9.95
C TYR A 78 2.17 -2.01 9.51
N VAL A 79 1.49 -2.41 8.44
CA VAL A 79 0.28 -1.76 7.95
C VAL A 79 -0.77 -2.83 7.76
N GLU A 80 -1.96 -2.60 8.31
CA GLU A 80 -3.13 -3.48 8.19
C GLU A 80 -4.27 -2.70 7.56
N ILE A 81 -4.91 -3.31 6.56
CA ILE A 81 -6.08 -2.77 5.88
C ILE A 81 -7.22 -3.76 6.08
N VAL A 82 -8.35 -3.26 6.54
CA VAL A 82 -9.60 -4.02 6.61
C VAL A 82 -10.48 -3.58 5.47
N PHE A 83 -10.85 -4.51 4.58
CA PHE A 83 -11.72 -4.25 3.45
C PHE A 83 -13.14 -4.70 3.74
N ASP A 84 -14.12 -3.89 3.35
CA ASP A 84 -15.44 -4.40 3.02
C ASP A 84 -15.35 -5.26 1.76
N ASN A 85 -15.89 -6.47 1.82
CA ASN A 85 -15.91 -7.43 0.72
C ASN A 85 -17.33 -7.97 0.48
N SER A 86 -18.36 -7.16 0.72
CA SER A 86 -19.77 -7.53 0.49
C SER A 86 -20.10 -7.86 -0.97
N ASP A 87 -19.33 -7.32 -1.92
CA ASP A 87 -19.41 -7.64 -3.36
C ASP A 87 -18.59 -8.88 -3.75
N ASN A 88 -18.00 -9.59 -2.78
CA ASN A 88 -17.20 -10.81 -2.96
C ASN A 88 -16.09 -10.67 -4.01
N ARG A 89 -15.50 -9.47 -4.11
CA ARG A 89 -14.44 -9.15 -5.07
C ARG A 89 -13.12 -9.83 -4.71
N PHE A 90 -12.85 -9.99 -3.42
CA PHE A 90 -11.94 -11.02 -2.94
C PHE A 90 -12.70 -12.34 -2.84
N PRO A 91 -12.32 -13.39 -3.58
CA PRO A 91 -13.05 -14.67 -3.63
C PRO A 91 -12.75 -15.53 -2.38
N THR A 92 -13.03 -15.00 -1.19
CA THR A 92 -12.78 -15.64 0.11
C THR A 92 -14.06 -16.17 0.75
N GLY A 93 -15.23 -15.80 0.22
CA GLY A 93 -16.55 -16.12 0.82
C GLY A 93 -16.84 -15.35 2.11
N LYS A 94 -16.04 -14.34 2.45
CA LYS A 94 -16.20 -13.51 3.66
C LYS A 94 -16.60 -12.09 3.28
N GLU A 95 -17.48 -11.49 4.07
CA GLU A 95 -17.90 -10.09 3.90
C GLU A 95 -16.81 -9.07 4.28
N THR A 96 -15.74 -9.51 4.93
CA THR A 96 -14.62 -8.66 5.34
C THR A 96 -13.32 -9.43 5.18
N VAL A 97 -12.30 -8.74 4.67
CA VAL A 97 -10.95 -9.28 4.48
C VAL A 97 -9.95 -8.39 5.18
N ILE A 98 -9.09 -9.00 6.00
CA ILE A 98 -8.03 -8.29 6.72
C ILE A 98 -6.69 -8.64 6.07
N LEU A 99 -6.00 -7.65 5.51
CA LEU A 99 -4.68 -7.82 4.94
C LEU A 99 -3.67 -7.02 5.75
N ARG A 100 -2.64 -7.70 6.27
CA ARG A 100 -1.53 -7.05 6.96
C ARG A 100 -0.21 -7.40 6.30
N ARG A 101 0.64 -6.39 6.15
CA ARG A 101 2.05 -6.56 5.80
C ARG A 101 2.91 -6.01 6.92
N THR A 102 3.79 -6.86 7.44
CA THR A 102 4.82 -6.50 8.43
C THR A 102 6.17 -6.46 7.73
N ILE A 103 6.96 -5.42 7.98
CA ILE A 103 8.33 -5.28 7.51
C ILE A 103 9.27 -5.21 8.71
N GLY A 104 10.34 -6.01 8.65
CA GLY A 104 11.50 -5.86 9.50
C GLY A 104 12.77 -5.64 8.68
N LEU A 105 13.89 -5.48 9.39
CA LEU A 105 15.20 -5.25 8.77
C LEU A 105 15.67 -6.39 7.85
N LYS A 106 15.20 -7.62 8.09
CA LYS A 106 15.67 -8.83 7.37
C LYS A 106 14.59 -9.52 6.55
N LYS A 107 13.33 -9.47 6.98
CA LYS A 107 12.22 -10.19 6.35
C LYS A 107 10.93 -9.39 6.36
N ASP A 108 10.05 -9.77 5.45
CA ASP A 108 8.68 -9.30 5.38
C ASP A 108 7.77 -10.47 5.72
N GLU A 109 6.65 -10.18 6.37
CA GLU A 109 5.61 -11.16 6.68
C GLU A 109 4.27 -10.62 6.18
N TYR A 110 3.47 -11.52 5.64
CA TYR A 110 2.14 -11.21 5.16
C TYR A 110 1.15 -12.05 5.95
N SER A 111 0.01 -11.46 6.30
CA SER A 111 -1.09 -12.20 6.86
C SER A 111 -2.42 -11.79 6.25
N LEU A 112 -3.24 -12.82 6.01
CA LEU A 112 -4.61 -12.71 5.56
C LEU A 112 -5.51 -13.21 6.68
N ASP A 113 -6.47 -12.40 7.10
CA ASP A 113 -7.38 -12.69 8.22
C ASP A 113 -6.63 -13.17 9.47
N ARG A 114 -5.53 -12.46 9.78
CA ARG A 114 -4.63 -12.72 10.90
C ARG A 114 -3.92 -14.09 10.87
N LYS A 115 -3.98 -14.80 9.75
CA LYS A 115 -3.22 -16.03 9.50
C LYS A 115 -2.04 -15.72 8.59
N SER A 116 -0.87 -16.28 8.90
CA SER A 116 0.31 -16.17 8.03
C SER A 116 -0.03 -16.65 6.62
N SER A 117 0.43 -15.92 5.61
CA SER A 117 0.19 -16.23 4.20
C SER A 117 1.46 -15.96 3.39
N SER A 118 1.64 -16.70 2.31
CA SER A 118 2.76 -16.43 1.43
C SER A 118 2.54 -15.11 0.68
N LYS A 119 3.63 -14.46 0.29
CA LYS A 119 3.57 -13.30 -0.59
C LYS A 119 2.82 -13.64 -1.89
N ALA A 120 3.07 -14.81 -2.46
CA ALA A 120 2.44 -15.23 -3.72
C ALA A 120 0.91 -15.28 -3.59
N ASP A 121 0.40 -15.87 -2.51
CA ASP A 121 -1.05 -15.97 -2.27
C ASP A 121 -1.70 -14.60 -2.13
N VAL A 122 -1.05 -13.69 -1.39
CA VAL A 122 -1.54 -12.31 -1.24
C VAL A 122 -1.55 -11.58 -2.58
N MET A 123 -0.51 -11.72 -3.41
CA MET A 123 -0.48 -11.08 -4.72
C MET A 123 -1.57 -11.64 -5.65
N ASN A 124 -1.79 -12.96 -5.65
CA ASN A 124 -2.85 -13.60 -6.44
C ASN A 124 -4.24 -13.12 -6.00
N LEU A 125 -4.44 -12.96 -4.69
CA LEU A 125 -5.68 -12.44 -4.13
C LEU A 125 -5.93 -10.98 -4.53
N LEU A 126 -4.89 -10.14 -4.45
CA LEU A 126 -4.94 -8.74 -4.89
C LEU A 126 -5.24 -8.64 -6.39
N GLU A 127 -4.60 -9.46 -7.21
CA GLU A 127 -4.83 -9.52 -8.65
C GLU A 127 -6.27 -9.96 -8.99
N SER A 128 -6.79 -10.96 -8.27
CA SER A 128 -8.19 -11.41 -8.41
C SER A 128 -9.20 -10.30 -8.09
N ALA A 129 -8.87 -9.41 -7.15
CA ALA A 129 -9.67 -8.24 -6.84
C ALA A 129 -9.42 -7.04 -7.79
N GLY A 130 -8.55 -7.18 -8.79
CA GLY A 130 -8.25 -6.15 -9.78
C GLY A 130 -7.17 -5.15 -9.35
N PHE A 131 -6.43 -5.42 -8.27
CA PHE A 131 -5.20 -4.70 -7.94
C PHE A 131 -4.04 -5.29 -8.76
N SER A 132 -4.06 -5.06 -10.06
CA SER A 132 -3.08 -5.64 -10.97
C SER A 132 -1.72 -4.95 -10.87
N ARG A 133 -0.64 -5.75 -10.93
CA ARG A 133 0.76 -5.29 -10.96
C ARG A 133 1.09 -4.54 -12.25
N SER A 134 0.42 -4.88 -13.35
CA SER A 134 0.58 -4.21 -14.65
C SER A 134 -0.25 -2.92 -14.75
N ASN A 135 -1.14 -2.65 -13.79
CA ASN A 135 -1.99 -1.47 -13.77
C ASN A 135 -2.08 -0.86 -12.35
N PRO A 136 -1.03 -0.16 -11.89
CA PRO A 136 -1.00 0.45 -10.56
C PRO A 136 -1.78 1.79 -10.47
N TYR A 137 -2.66 2.12 -11.43
CA TYR A 137 -3.30 3.44 -11.53
C TYR A 137 -4.33 3.75 -10.43
N TYR A 138 -4.51 2.84 -9.47
CA TYR A 138 -5.29 3.09 -8.26
C TYR A 138 -4.60 4.01 -7.24
N ILE A 139 -3.29 4.30 -7.40
CA ILE A 139 -2.58 5.32 -6.61
C ILE A 139 -1.79 6.23 -7.54
N VAL A 140 -2.07 7.53 -7.49
CA VAL A 140 -1.32 8.56 -8.23
C VAL A 140 -0.38 9.29 -7.27
N PRO A 141 0.94 9.05 -7.33
CA PRO A 141 1.90 9.75 -6.47
C PRO A 141 1.95 11.25 -6.79
N GLN A 142 2.40 12.04 -5.82
CA GLN A 142 2.71 13.44 -6.02
C GLN A 142 3.70 13.61 -7.20
N GLY A 143 3.42 14.59 -8.06
CA GLY A 143 4.24 14.88 -9.25
C GLY A 143 3.98 13.96 -10.45
N ARG A 144 3.23 12.85 -10.29
CA ARG A 144 2.93 11.93 -11.41
C ARG A 144 2.16 12.62 -12.53
N ILE A 145 1.19 13.48 -12.20
CA ILE A 145 0.43 14.25 -13.20
C ILE A 145 1.35 15.17 -13.99
N THR A 146 2.21 15.94 -13.34
CA THR A 146 3.19 16.80 -14.01
C THR A 146 4.19 16.00 -14.85
N SER A 147 4.61 14.83 -14.39
CA SER A 147 5.46 13.95 -15.19
C SER A 147 4.77 13.46 -16.46
N LEU A 148 3.46 13.19 -16.39
CA LEU A 148 2.67 12.73 -17.53
C LEU A 148 2.43 13.86 -18.53
N THR A 149 2.20 15.08 -18.06
CA THR A 149 2.06 16.26 -18.95
C THR A 149 3.35 16.55 -19.69
N ASN A 150 4.50 16.33 -19.06
CA ASN A 150 5.83 16.59 -19.64
C ASN A 150 6.45 15.39 -20.35
N ALA A 151 5.79 14.22 -20.32
CA ALA A 151 6.28 13.00 -20.94
C ALA A 151 6.47 13.16 -22.45
N LYS A 152 7.43 12.46 -23.03
CA LYS A 152 7.59 12.36 -24.48
C LYS A 152 6.58 11.36 -25.06
N ASP A 153 6.31 11.44 -26.36
CA ASP A 153 5.26 10.62 -26.99
C ASP A 153 5.50 9.11 -26.85
N HIS A 154 6.76 8.67 -26.89
CA HIS A 154 7.09 7.27 -26.67
C HIS A 154 6.80 6.80 -25.23
N GLU A 155 6.97 7.67 -24.23
CA GLU A 155 6.65 7.38 -22.83
C GLU A 155 5.13 7.31 -22.62
N ARG A 156 4.38 8.20 -23.26
CA ARG A 156 2.90 8.15 -23.28
C ARG A 156 2.39 6.89 -23.99
N LEU A 157 2.99 6.51 -25.11
CA LEU A 157 2.66 5.27 -25.80
C LEU A 157 2.97 4.04 -24.94
N ALA A 158 4.11 4.04 -24.24
CA ALA A 158 4.46 2.97 -23.31
C ALA A 158 3.42 2.85 -22.18
N LEU A 159 2.97 3.98 -21.64
CA LEU A 159 1.88 4.04 -20.66
C LEU A 159 0.58 3.45 -21.22
N LEU A 160 0.17 3.85 -22.42
CA LEU A 160 -1.04 3.35 -23.08
C LEU A 160 -0.99 1.83 -23.30
N LYS A 161 0.15 1.31 -23.78
CA LYS A 161 0.38 -0.13 -23.95
C LYS A 161 0.30 -0.89 -22.63
N GLU A 162 0.79 -0.30 -21.55
CA GLU A 162 0.70 -0.88 -20.21
C GLU A 162 -0.74 -0.92 -19.70
N VAL A 163 -1.50 0.18 -19.83
CA VAL A 163 -2.94 0.23 -19.48
C VAL A 163 -3.75 -0.78 -20.29
N ALA A 164 -3.47 -0.89 -21.58
CA ALA A 164 -4.15 -1.79 -22.50
C ALA A 164 -3.76 -3.28 -22.31
N GLY A 165 -2.77 -3.57 -21.46
CA GLY A 165 -2.28 -4.93 -21.26
C GLY A 165 -1.55 -5.51 -22.49
N THR A 166 -1.11 -4.67 -23.43
CA THR A 166 -0.43 -5.07 -24.68
C THR A 166 1.08 -4.91 -24.59
N LYS A 167 1.64 -4.93 -23.38
CA LYS A 167 3.08 -4.92 -23.14
C LYS A 167 3.59 -6.34 -23.46
N VAL A 168 4.05 -6.52 -24.70
CA VAL A 168 4.80 -7.71 -25.14
C VAL A 168 6.21 -7.65 -24.56
#